data_AF-A0A7S2TQL3-F1
#
_entry.id   AF-A0A7S2TQL3-F1
#
_cell.length_a   1.000
_cell.length_b   1.000
_cell.length_c   1.000
_cell.angle_alpha   90.00
_cell.angle_beta   90.00
_cell.angle_gamma   90.00
#
_symmetry.space_group_name_H-M   'P 1'
#
loop_
_entity.id
_entity.type
_entity.pdbx_description
1 polymer ?
#
loop_
_entity_poly.entity_id
_entity_poly.type
_entity_poly.pdbx_seq_one_letter_code
_entity_poly.pdbx_strand_id
1 'polypeptide(L)'
;MNMRLRDAHMDSEATFEDEIMNEVPKTPAVDSEFPTYATIYKEYIQRGFYSDQINYLFSKFPRRNFHFIISEQMKDGTWDRKAMYDFLGVKDVELEVPKHDVNSATDEQKKEPMKPETRQCLQDVFKPYNEELFKMLGIQNPWKY
;
A
#
# COMPACT_ATOMS: atom_id res chain seq x y z
N MET A 1 15.44 13.90 -20.93
CA MET A 1 14.05 14.37 -20.78
C MET A 1 13.65 14.14 -19.33
N ASN A 2 13.74 15.19 -18.50
CA ASN A 2 13.41 15.15 -17.08
C ASN A 2 11.88 15.18 -16.93
N MET A 3 11.29 14.14 -16.39
CA MET A 3 9.91 14.18 -15.92
C MET A 3 9.94 14.17 -14.39
N ARG A 4 9.94 15.36 -13.78
CA ARG A 4 9.56 15.51 -12.38
C ARG A 4 8.05 15.30 -12.30
N LEU A 5 7.65 14.05 -12.07
CA LEU A 5 6.24 13.65 -11.89
C LEU A 5 5.70 13.97 -10.48
N ARG A 6 6.44 14.73 -9.65
CA ARG A 6 6.01 15.14 -8.31
C ARG A 6 5.05 16.33 -8.30
N ASP A 7 4.93 17.04 -9.41
CA ASP A 7 4.33 18.38 -9.41
C ASP A 7 2.81 18.38 -9.69
N ALA A 8 2.18 17.22 -9.97
CA ALA A 8 0.77 17.17 -10.38
C ALA A 8 -0.25 17.33 -9.23
N HIS A 9 0.16 17.26 -7.97
CA HIS A 9 -0.71 17.44 -6.80
C HIS A 9 -0.52 18.81 -6.12
N MET A 10 0.30 19.71 -6.67
CA MET A 10 0.69 20.97 -6.02
C MET A 10 -0.23 22.18 -6.30
N ASP A 11 -1.27 22.03 -7.13
CA ASP A 11 -2.20 23.12 -7.50
C ASP A 11 -3.60 22.99 -6.84
N SER A 12 -3.72 22.15 -5.82
CA SER A 12 -4.97 21.87 -5.09
C SER A 12 -5.00 22.68 -3.77
N GLU A 13 -5.98 23.59 -3.62
CA GLU A 13 -6.31 24.24 -2.33
C GLU A 13 -7.06 23.28 -1.38
N ALA A 14 -7.35 22.05 -1.81
CA ALA A 14 -8.10 21.08 -1.02
C ALA A 14 -7.22 20.48 0.10
N THR A 15 -7.81 20.28 1.28
CA THR A 15 -7.13 19.57 2.37
C THR A 15 -7.05 18.06 2.08
N PHE A 16 -6.17 17.35 2.77
CA PHE A 16 -6.10 15.88 2.70
C PHE A 16 -7.49 15.26 2.97
N GLU A 17 -8.21 15.79 3.94
CA GLU A 17 -9.55 15.35 4.29
C GLU A 17 -10.56 15.58 3.16
N ASP A 18 -10.47 16.71 2.47
CA ASP A 18 -11.35 17.00 1.32
C ASP A 18 -11.09 16.04 0.16
N GLU A 19 -9.82 15.71 -0.09
CA GLU A 19 -9.43 14.75 -1.13
C GLU A 19 -9.94 13.33 -0.79
N ILE A 20 -9.73 12.88 0.46
CA ILE A 20 -10.23 11.58 0.92
C ILE A 20 -11.76 11.51 0.83
N MET A 21 -12.47 12.51 1.34
CA MET A 21 -13.94 12.49 1.34
C MET A 21 -14.54 12.59 -0.07
N ASN A 22 -13.81 13.16 -1.03
CA ASN A 22 -14.19 13.13 -2.45
C ASN A 22 -13.93 11.79 -3.14
N GLU A 23 -12.94 11.02 -2.67
CA GLU A 23 -12.60 9.71 -3.24
C GLU A 23 -13.42 8.56 -2.65
N VAL A 24 -13.78 8.60 -1.35
CA VAL A 24 -14.53 7.51 -0.68
C VAL A 24 -15.80 7.11 -1.45
N PRO A 25 -16.66 8.04 -1.92
CA PRO A 25 -17.88 7.67 -2.65
C PRO A 25 -17.62 6.96 -3.98
N LYS A 26 -16.38 7.03 -4.51
CA LYS A 26 -15.99 6.42 -5.79
C LYS A 26 -15.55 4.94 -5.62
N THR A 27 -15.56 4.41 -4.39
CA THR A 27 -15.10 3.06 -4.07
C THR A 27 -16.24 2.06 -3.81
N PRO A 28 -16.31 0.92 -4.54
CA PRO A 28 -15.85 0.69 -5.90
C PRO A 28 -17.02 0.87 -6.89
N ALA A 29 -17.09 2.02 -7.55
CA ALA A 29 -17.96 2.23 -8.72
C ALA A 29 -17.16 2.04 -10.03
N VAL A 30 -16.27 1.05 -10.08
CA VAL A 30 -15.53 0.68 -11.30
C VAL A 30 -16.06 -0.65 -11.78
N ASP A 31 -17.09 -0.56 -12.62
CA ASP A 31 -17.58 -1.67 -13.41
C ASP A 31 -16.43 -2.29 -14.21
N SER A 32 -16.14 -3.57 -13.92
CA SER A 32 -15.58 -4.57 -14.84
C SER A 32 -14.21 -4.37 -15.50
N GLU A 33 -13.55 -3.21 -15.42
CA GLU A 33 -12.22 -3.02 -15.98
C GLU A 33 -11.24 -2.55 -14.92
N PHE A 34 -10.09 -3.24 -14.84
CA PHE A 34 -9.03 -2.90 -13.91
C PHE A 34 -8.69 -1.41 -14.01
N PRO A 35 -8.66 -0.64 -12.90
CA PRO A 35 -8.44 0.79 -12.95
C PRO A 35 -7.14 1.08 -13.71
N THR A 36 -7.21 2.03 -14.65
CA THR A 36 -6.05 2.36 -15.46
C THR A 36 -4.87 2.76 -14.57
N TYR A 37 -3.65 2.54 -15.04
CA TYR A 37 -2.43 2.98 -14.33
C TYR A 37 -2.52 4.47 -13.91
N ALA A 38 -3.16 5.30 -14.74
CA ALA A 38 -3.38 6.72 -14.44
C ALA A 38 -4.36 6.95 -13.28
N THR A 39 -5.39 6.10 -13.11
CA THR A 39 -6.35 6.17 -12.01
C THR A 39 -5.71 5.76 -10.69
N ILE A 40 -5.04 4.60 -10.67
CA ILE A 40 -4.30 4.14 -9.49
C ILE A 40 -3.23 5.18 -9.12
N TYR A 41 -2.55 5.81 -10.08
CA TYR A 41 -1.54 6.80 -9.77
C TYR A 41 -2.12 8.14 -9.26
N LYS A 42 -3.38 8.47 -9.50
CA LYS A 42 -3.93 9.77 -9.10
C LYS A 42 -4.78 9.73 -7.84
N GLU A 43 -5.42 8.60 -7.57
CA GLU A 43 -6.36 8.47 -6.44
C GLU A 43 -5.68 7.79 -5.25
N TYR A 44 -5.71 8.44 -4.09
CA TYR A 44 -5.09 7.95 -2.86
C TYR A 44 -5.75 6.66 -2.37
N ILE A 45 -7.07 6.60 -2.39
CA ILE A 45 -7.84 5.47 -1.86
C ILE A 45 -7.74 4.26 -2.79
N GLN A 46 -7.78 4.45 -4.11
CA GLN A 46 -7.72 3.33 -5.06
C GLN A 46 -6.44 2.51 -4.94
N ARG A 47 -5.32 3.15 -4.60
CA ARG A 47 -4.04 2.46 -4.35
C ARG A 47 -4.11 1.48 -3.18
N GLY A 48 -5.03 1.70 -2.24
CA GLY A 48 -5.19 0.90 -1.03
C GLY A 48 -5.93 -0.43 -1.23
N PHE A 49 -6.65 -0.63 -2.35
CA PHE A 49 -7.34 -1.90 -2.62
C PHE A 49 -6.39 -2.96 -3.17
N TYR A 50 -5.55 -3.49 -2.30
CA TYR A 50 -4.56 -4.51 -2.68
C TYR A 50 -5.20 -5.84 -3.09
N SER A 51 -6.34 -6.23 -2.52
CA SER A 51 -7.06 -7.45 -2.88
C SER A 51 -7.39 -7.47 -4.38
N ASP A 52 -8.00 -6.39 -4.87
CA ASP A 52 -8.41 -6.25 -6.27
C ASP A 52 -7.20 -6.24 -7.20
N GLN A 53 -6.17 -5.48 -6.82
CA GLN A 53 -4.92 -5.41 -7.57
C GLN A 53 -4.23 -6.76 -7.70
N ILE A 54 -4.15 -7.52 -6.61
CA ILE A 54 -3.51 -8.84 -6.58
C ILE A 54 -4.36 -9.89 -7.29
N ASN A 55 -5.69 -9.87 -7.13
CA ASN A 55 -6.61 -10.75 -7.83
C ASN A 55 -6.47 -10.63 -9.36
N TYR A 56 -6.36 -9.40 -9.87
CA TYR A 56 -6.07 -9.18 -11.28
C TYR A 56 -4.72 -9.75 -11.69
N LEU A 57 -3.67 -9.57 -10.90
CA LEU A 57 -2.36 -10.15 -11.19
C LEU A 57 -2.40 -11.68 -11.19
N PHE A 58 -3.15 -12.30 -10.27
CA PHE A 58 -3.38 -13.76 -10.26
C PHE A 58 -4.17 -14.26 -11.46
N SER A 59 -5.01 -13.41 -12.08
CA SER A 59 -5.67 -13.75 -13.36
C SER A 59 -4.69 -13.83 -14.54
N LYS A 60 -3.50 -13.23 -14.43
CA LYS A 60 -2.49 -13.15 -15.50
C LYS A 60 -1.28 -14.04 -15.24
N PHE A 61 -0.92 -14.26 -13.97
CA PHE A 61 0.27 -15.00 -13.57
C PHE A 61 -0.05 -15.97 -12.43
N PRO A 62 0.62 -17.13 -12.38
CA PRO A 62 0.38 -18.09 -11.32
C PRO A 62 0.86 -17.57 -9.95
N ARG A 63 0.15 -17.92 -8.88
CA ARG A 63 0.45 -17.52 -7.49
C ARG A 63 1.91 -17.73 -7.07
N ARG A 64 2.56 -18.79 -7.58
CA ARG A 64 3.97 -19.13 -7.29
C ARG A 64 4.98 -18.08 -7.75
N ASN A 65 4.59 -17.19 -8.67
CA ASN A 65 5.43 -16.10 -9.17
C ASN A 65 5.38 -14.85 -8.26
N PHE A 66 4.71 -14.93 -7.12
CA PHE A 66 4.54 -13.82 -6.20
C PHE A 66 5.04 -14.19 -4.81
N HIS A 67 5.80 -13.26 -4.22
CA HIS A 67 6.17 -13.25 -2.82
C HIS A 67 5.71 -11.92 -2.23
N PHE A 68 5.06 -11.99 -1.07
CA PHE A 68 4.47 -10.83 -0.41
C PHE A 68 5.21 -10.58 0.90
N ILE A 69 5.64 -9.33 1.10
CA ILE A 69 6.32 -8.89 2.32
C ILE A 69 5.47 -7.78 2.95
N ILE A 70 5.21 -7.92 4.24
CA ILE A 70 4.48 -6.94 5.03
C ILE A 70 5.48 -5.93 5.60
N SER A 71 5.24 -4.65 5.35
CA SER A 71 6.17 -3.58 5.73
C SER A 71 6.36 -3.46 7.25
N GLU A 72 5.29 -3.73 8.01
CA GLU A 72 5.25 -3.74 9.47
C GLU A 72 6.16 -4.85 10.01
N GLN A 73 6.14 -6.03 9.39
CA GLN A 73 7.04 -7.14 9.77
C GLN A 73 8.50 -6.81 9.45
N MET A 74 8.77 -6.04 8.37
CA MET A 74 10.12 -5.56 8.09
C MET A 74 10.61 -4.58 9.15
N LYS A 75 9.75 -3.63 9.57
CA LYS A 75 10.07 -2.66 10.62
C LYS A 75 10.33 -3.32 11.96
N ASP A 76 9.51 -4.32 12.31
CA ASP A 76 9.62 -5.06 13.57
C ASP A 76 10.72 -6.13 13.54
N GLY A 77 11.36 -6.35 12.38
CA GLY A 77 12.37 -7.39 12.19
C GLY A 77 11.82 -8.83 12.25
N THR A 78 10.50 -9.01 12.13
CA THR A 78 9.81 -10.31 12.23
C THR A 78 9.53 -10.95 10.86
N TRP A 79 9.86 -10.27 9.76
CA TRP A 79 9.68 -10.79 8.41
C TRP A 79 10.62 -11.96 8.09
N ASP A 80 10.16 -12.88 7.25
CA ASP A 80 10.93 -14.04 6.82
C ASP A 80 11.86 -13.68 5.65
N ARG A 81 13.05 -13.19 6.00
CA ARG A 81 14.12 -12.88 5.04
C ARG A 81 14.51 -14.09 4.19
N LYS A 82 14.55 -15.28 4.79
CA LYS A 82 14.95 -16.50 4.10
C LYS A 82 13.95 -16.85 2.99
N ALA A 83 12.66 -16.72 3.26
CA ALA A 83 11.62 -16.96 2.26
C ALA A 83 11.76 -16.04 1.03
N MET A 84 12.22 -14.79 1.21
CA MET A 84 12.54 -13.89 0.10
C MET A 84 13.72 -14.41 -0.74
N TYR A 85 14.83 -14.82 -0.10
CA TYR A 85 15.99 -15.39 -0.80
C TYR A 85 15.63 -16.68 -1.54
N ASP A 86 14.89 -17.57 -0.89
CA ASP A 86 14.40 -18.83 -1.48
C ASP A 86 13.51 -18.55 -2.70
N PHE A 87 12.60 -17.58 -2.61
CA PHE A 87 11.74 -17.16 -3.73
C PHE A 87 12.53 -16.61 -4.91
N LEU A 88 13.56 -15.82 -4.65
CA LEU A 88 14.45 -15.26 -5.67
C LEU A 88 15.45 -16.29 -6.23
N GLY A 89 15.56 -17.47 -5.61
CA GLY A 89 16.50 -18.52 -6.03
C GLY A 89 17.96 -18.16 -5.78
N VAL A 90 18.23 -17.28 -4.80
CA VAL A 90 19.58 -16.83 -4.43
C VAL A 90 19.97 -17.36 -3.06
N LYS A 91 21.28 -17.48 -2.81
CA LYS A 91 21.78 -17.88 -1.50
C LYS A 91 21.46 -16.79 -0.48
N ASP A 92 21.07 -17.19 0.73
CA ASP A 92 20.98 -16.29 1.87
C ASP A 92 22.37 -15.70 2.13
N VAL A 93 22.43 -14.37 2.24
CA VAL A 93 23.65 -13.64 2.54
C VAL A 93 23.38 -12.82 3.78
N GLU A 94 24.19 -13.03 4.80
CA GLU A 94 24.19 -12.15 5.95
C GLU A 94 24.86 -10.83 5.55
N LEU A 95 24.04 -9.83 5.28
CA LEU A 95 24.49 -8.48 5.01
C LEU A 95 24.52 -7.71 6.32
N GLU A 96 25.69 -7.24 6.72
CA GLU A 96 25.80 -6.13 7.66
C GLU A 96 25.27 -4.88 6.95
N VAL A 97 23.96 -4.66 7.03
CA VAL A 97 23.36 -3.43 6.55
C VAL A 97 23.72 -2.35 7.58
N PRO A 98 24.53 -1.33 7.22
CA PRO A 98 24.73 -0.21 8.12
C PRO A 98 23.35 0.33 8.48
N LYS A 99 23.11 0.64 9.75
CA LYS A 99 21.91 1.39 10.15
C LYS A 99 21.98 2.76 9.48
N HIS A 100 21.58 2.83 8.21
CA HIS A 100 21.26 4.07 7.57
C HIS A 100 19.93 4.52 8.15
N ASP A 101 19.85 5.78 8.56
CA ASP A 101 18.56 6.44 8.78
C ASP A 101 17.77 6.32 7.48
N VAL A 102 16.83 5.37 7.45
CA VAL A 102 16.12 4.94 6.25
C VAL A 102 15.09 6.01 5.89
N ASN A 103 15.50 7.23 5.52
CA ASN A 103 14.61 8.38 5.49
C ASN A 103 13.67 8.34 6.69
N SER A 104 14.23 8.46 7.89
CA SER A 104 13.52 9.18 8.94
C SER A 104 13.11 10.46 8.22
N ALA A 105 11.84 10.55 7.78
CA ALA A 105 11.26 11.86 7.56
C ALA A 105 11.62 12.55 8.86
N THR A 106 12.57 13.49 8.78
CA THR A 106 13.09 14.19 9.95
C THR A 106 11.87 14.54 10.79
N ASP A 107 11.97 14.32 12.10
CA ASP A 107 10.93 14.44 13.13
C ASP A 107 10.19 15.81 13.18
N GLU A 108 10.21 16.60 12.11
CA GLU A 108 9.83 18.00 12.06
C GLU A 108 8.91 18.40 10.89
N GLN A 109 8.62 17.51 9.93
CA GLN A 109 7.33 17.64 9.23
C GLN A 109 6.27 17.01 10.12
N LYS A 110 5.89 17.75 11.18
CA LYS A 110 4.67 17.50 11.96
C LYS A 110 3.49 17.52 10.98
N LYS A 111 3.23 16.39 10.34
CA LYS A 111 2.00 16.19 9.59
C LYS A 111 0.90 16.36 10.63
N GLU A 112 -0.01 17.28 10.36
CA GLU A 112 -1.20 17.43 11.17
C GLU A 112 -1.82 16.04 11.37
N PRO A 113 -2.10 15.63 12.62
CA PRO A 113 -2.67 14.34 12.87
C PRO A 113 -4.00 14.25 12.13
N MET A 114 -4.17 13.19 11.32
CA MET A 114 -5.42 12.90 10.63
C MET A 114 -6.59 12.96 11.60
N LYS A 115 -7.67 13.64 11.20
CA LYS A 115 -8.90 13.72 11.99
C LYS A 115 -9.41 12.31 12.35
N PRO A 116 -9.88 12.08 13.60
CA PRO A 116 -10.42 10.79 14.01
C PRO A 116 -11.55 10.28 13.11
N GLU A 117 -12.40 11.19 12.60
CA GLU A 117 -13.52 10.86 11.73
C GLU A 117 -13.04 10.35 10.36
N THR A 118 -12.03 11.02 9.79
CA THR A 118 -11.39 10.59 8.54
C THR A 118 -10.73 9.22 8.72
N ARG A 119 -10.06 8.99 9.86
CA ARG A 119 -9.47 7.70 10.19
C ARG A 119 -10.51 6.59 10.26
N GLN A 120 -11.61 6.82 10.98
CA GLN A 120 -12.69 5.84 11.10
C GLN A 120 -13.31 5.54 9.73
N CYS A 121 -13.58 6.56 8.93
CA CYS A 121 -14.09 6.41 7.56
C CYS A 121 -13.18 5.50 6.72
N LEU A 122 -11.87 5.77 6.72
CA LEU A 122 -10.90 4.94 5.99
C LEU A 122 -10.83 3.50 6.52
N GLN A 123 -10.88 3.32 7.84
CA GLN A 123 -10.91 1.98 8.43
C GLN A 123 -12.16 1.20 7.98
N ASP A 124 -13.33 1.84 8.00
CA ASP A 124 -14.59 1.21 7.58
C ASP A 124 -14.57 0.86 6.09
N VAL A 125 -14.02 1.73 5.24
CA VAL A 125 -13.84 1.49 3.80
C VAL A 125 -12.92 0.30 3.55
N PHE A 126 -11.73 0.26 4.16
CA PHE A 126 -10.71 -0.74 3.83
C PHE A 126 -10.87 -2.08 4.56
N LYS A 127 -11.54 -2.12 5.71
CA LYS A 127 -11.67 -3.33 6.53
C LYS A 127 -12.10 -4.58 5.74
N PRO A 128 -13.21 -4.59 4.97
CA PRO A 128 -13.62 -5.79 4.24
C PRO A 128 -12.59 -6.24 3.20
N TYR A 129 -11.96 -5.30 2.48
CA TYR A 129 -10.96 -5.59 1.45
C TYR A 129 -9.65 -6.12 2.04
N ASN A 130 -9.25 -5.59 3.20
CA ASN A 130 -8.07 -6.06 3.89
C ASN A 130 -8.31 -7.46 4.51
N GLU A 131 -9.48 -7.71 5.07
CA GLU A 131 -9.86 -9.06 5.53
C GLU A 131 -9.82 -10.07 4.37
N GLU A 132 -10.33 -9.70 3.20
CA GLU A 132 -10.22 -10.49 1.98
C GLU A 132 -8.75 -10.70 1.57
N LEU A 133 -7.96 -9.63 1.53
CA LEU A 133 -6.53 -9.65 1.19
C LEU A 133 -5.77 -10.67 2.04
N PHE A 134 -5.86 -10.55 3.37
CA PHE A 134 -5.10 -11.42 4.26
C PHE A 134 -5.57 -12.87 4.21
N LYS A 135 -6.88 -13.09 4.04
CA LYS A 135 -7.44 -14.42 3.79
C LYS A 135 -6.90 -15.03 2.49
N MET A 136 -6.89 -14.25 1.40
CA MET A 136 -6.37 -14.66 0.09
C MET A 136 -4.87 -14.98 0.16
N LEU A 137 -4.09 -14.18 0.90
CA LEU A 137 -2.65 -14.39 1.03
C LEU A 137 -2.28 -15.50 2.02
N GLY A 138 -3.20 -15.89 2.91
CA GLY A 138 -2.94 -16.85 3.99
C GLY A 138 -2.00 -16.29 5.07
N ILE A 139 -1.99 -14.96 5.25
CA ILE A 139 -1.12 -14.24 6.19
C ILE A 139 -2.00 -13.67 7.32
N GLN A 140 -1.50 -13.64 8.55
CA GLN A 140 -2.20 -12.98 9.65
C GLN A 140 -2.28 -11.47 9.40
N ASN A 141 -3.49 -10.90 9.46
CA ASN A 141 -3.70 -9.46 9.32
C ASN A 141 -3.02 -8.71 10.48
N PRO A 142 -1.99 -7.89 10.23
CA PRO A 142 -1.35 -7.05 11.25
C PRO A 142 -2.10 -5.71 11.45
N TRP A 143 -2.97 -5.32 10.52
CA TRP A 143 -3.72 -4.09 10.55
C TRP A 143 -4.93 -4.24 11.48
N LYS A 144 -4.84 -3.57 12.63
CA LYS A 144 -5.92 -3.45 13.60
C LYS A 144 -6.82 -2.29 13.18
N TYR A 145 -8.13 -2.52 13.21
CA TYR A 145 -9.16 -1.50 13.00
C TYR A 145 -9.63 -1.00 14.36
#